data_AF-A0A443RU22-F1
#
_entry.id   AF-A0A443RU22-F1
#
_cell.length_a   1.000
_cell.length_b   1.000
_cell.length_c   1.000
_cell.angle_alpha   90.00
_cell.angle_beta   90.00
_cell.angle_gamma   90.00
#
_symmetry.space_group_name_H-M   'P 1'
#
loop_
_entity.id
_entity.type
_entity.pdbx_description
1 polymer ?
#
loop_
_entity_poly.entity_id
_entity_poly.type
_entity_poly.pdbx_seq_one_letter_code
_entity_poly.pdbx_strand_id
1 'polypeptide(L)'
;DIKYKVVITKYSKCGVNFIKNASDLLSQWDGIVVVSGDGLLFEVFNGLMQRHDWEQAIKIPVGIIPGGSGNGIAHSIIYATGEQLRATL
;
A
#
# COMPACT_ATOMS: atom_id res chain seq x y z
N ASP A 1 14.04 -16.11 -3.92
CA ASP A 1 12.58 -16.15 -4.15
C ASP A 1 11.90 -15.37 -3.05
N ILE A 2 11.01 -14.44 -3.39
CA ILE A 2 10.34 -13.57 -2.40
C ILE A 2 8.97 -14.19 -2.13
N LYS A 3 8.69 -14.56 -0.87
CA LYS A 3 7.36 -15.06 -0.50
C LYS A 3 6.38 -13.88 -0.44
N TYR A 4 5.35 -13.92 -1.27
CA TYR A 4 4.30 -12.90 -1.29
C TYR A 4 2.92 -13.53 -1.23
N LYS A 5 1.95 -12.79 -0.70
CA LYS A 5 0.54 -13.14 -0.74
C LYS A 5 -0.22 -12.04 -1.46
N VAL A 6 -0.88 -12.41 -2.55
CA VAL A 6 -1.73 -11.48 -3.30
C VAL A 6 -3.10 -11.43 -2.66
N VAL A 7 -3.58 -10.23 -2.36
CA VAL A 7 -4.92 -9.97 -1.85
C VAL A 7 -5.64 -9.07 -2.84
N ILE A 8 -6.68 -9.60 -3.47
CA ILE A 8 -7.47 -8.86 -4.46
C ILE A 8 -8.63 -8.16 -3.74
N THR A 9 -8.55 -6.84 -3.62
CA THR A 9 -9.62 -6.01 -3.07
C THR A 9 -10.69 -5.77 -4.15
N LYS A 10 -11.93 -6.24 -3.92
CA LYS A 10 -13.01 -6.15 -4.91
C LYS A 10 -13.89 -4.90 -4.78
N TYR A 11 -13.95 -4.28 -3.59
CA TYR A 11 -14.82 -3.14 -3.29
C TYR A 11 -14.13 -2.17 -2.31
N SER A 12 -14.60 -0.93 -2.24
CA SER A 12 -14.05 0.08 -1.32
C SER A 12 -14.18 -0.36 0.15
N LYS A 13 -13.20 0.03 0.98
CA LYS A 13 -13.02 -0.35 2.40
C LYS A 13 -12.63 -1.80 2.64
N CYS A 14 -12.44 -2.60 1.59
CA CYS A 14 -11.90 -3.95 1.71
C CYS A 14 -10.46 -3.94 2.21
N GLY A 15 -9.63 -2.98 1.74
CA GLY A 15 -8.24 -2.85 2.17
C GLY A 15 -8.12 -2.49 3.65
N VAL A 16 -8.94 -1.52 4.11
CA VAL A 16 -9.00 -1.11 5.53
C VAL A 16 -9.30 -2.31 6.43
N ASN A 17 -10.36 -3.07 6.10
CA ASN A 17 -10.79 -4.19 6.92
C ASN A 17 -9.78 -5.34 6.92
N PHE A 18 -9.10 -5.59 5.79
CA PHE A 18 -8.07 -6.62 5.72
C PHE A 18 -6.89 -6.29 6.63
N ILE A 19 -6.35 -5.07 6.51
CA ILE A 19 -5.20 -4.63 7.31
C ILE A 19 -5.55 -4.52 8.79
N LYS A 20 -6.75 -4.04 9.13
CA LYS A 20 -7.21 -3.94 10.50
C LYS A 20 -7.31 -5.29 11.20
N ASN A 21 -7.81 -6.31 10.50
CA ASN A 21 -8.02 -7.65 11.08
C ASN A 21 -6.79 -8.58 10.95
N ALA A 22 -5.74 -8.16 10.25
CA ALA A 22 -4.51 -8.93 10.11
C ALA A 22 -3.66 -8.86 11.40
N SER A 23 -4.07 -9.53 12.47
CA SER A 23 -3.34 -9.53 13.76
C SER A 23 -1.85 -9.83 13.59
N ASP A 24 -1.52 -10.73 12.65
CA ASP A 24 -0.16 -11.21 12.41
C ASP A 24 0.62 -10.37 11.38
N LEU A 25 0.11 -9.19 11.01
CA LEU A 25 0.72 -8.34 9.98
C LEU A 25 2.19 -8.03 10.29
N LEU A 26 2.48 -7.65 11.54
CA LEU A 26 3.82 -7.31 12.01
C LEU A 26 4.77 -8.50 12.17
N SER A 27 4.22 -9.71 12.37
CA SER A 27 5.02 -10.91 12.65
C SER A 27 5.24 -11.78 11.41
N GLN A 28 4.34 -11.68 10.41
CA GLN A 28 4.41 -12.48 9.18
C GLN A 28 4.95 -11.71 7.96
N TRP A 29 4.92 -10.38 7.97
CA TRP A 29 5.24 -9.57 6.79
C TRP A 29 6.22 -8.45 7.09
N ASP A 30 7.29 -8.39 6.31
CA ASP A 30 8.31 -7.33 6.40
C ASP A 30 7.90 -6.04 5.65
N GLY A 31 6.85 -6.09 4.81
CA GLY A 31 6.46 -4.99 3.95
C GLY A 31 5.11 -5.20 3.28
N ILE A 32 4.49 -4.09 2.85
CA ILE A 32 3.22 -4.08 2.13
C ILE A 32 3.44 -3.46 0.76
N VAL A 33 2.96 -4.10 -0.29
CA VAL A 33 2.99 -3.55 -1.66
C VAL A 33 1.55 -3.33 -2.13
N VAL A 34 1.23 -2.09 -2.48
CA VAL A 34 -0.08 -1.67 -2.95
C VAL A 34 -0.03 -1.52 -4.47
N VAL A 35 -0.81 -2.32 -5.18
CA VAL A 35 -0.89 -2.28 -6.65
C VAL A 35 -2.25 -1.75 -7.06
N SER A 36 -2.36 -0.44 -7.26
CA SER A 36 -3.62 0.26 -7.65
C SER A 36 -3.37 1.75 -7.95
N GLY A 37 -4.43 2.55 -7.99
CA GLY A 37 -4.35 4.02 -7.89
C GLY A 37 -4.18 4.51 -6.44
N ASP A 38 -4.26 5.83 -6.24
CA ASP A 38 -4.04 6.51 -4.94
C ASP A 38 -5.02 6.09 -3.83
N GLY A 39 -6.28 5.78 -4.17
CA GLY A 39 -7.32 5.46 -3.19
C GLY A 39 -7.03 4.21 -2.34
N LEU A 40 -6.38 3.19 -2.90
CA LEU A 40 -6.07 1.96 -2.14
C LEU A 40 -4.95 2.19 -1.12
N LEU A 41 -4.00 3.06 -1.43
CA LEU A 41 -2.94 3.42 -0.48
C LEU A 41 -3.54 4.08 0.77
N PHE A 42 -4.51 4.98 0.57
CA PHE A 42 -5.22 5.62 1.66
C PHE A 42 -6.00 4.62 2.52
N GLU A 43 -6.61 3.59 1.91
CA GLU A 43 -7.25 2.50 2.64
C GLU A 43 -6.27 1.70 3.50
N VAL A 44 -5.07 1.42 2.99
CA VAL A 44 -4.03 0.70 3.75
C VAL A 44 -3.59 1.51 4.96
N PHE A 45 -3.27 2.80 4.80
CA PHE A 45 -2.87 3.65 5.91
C PHE A 45 -3.96 3.81 6.97
N ASN A 46 -5.20 4.03 6.56
CA ASN A 46 -6.33 4.08 7.50
C ASN A 46 -6.53 2.74 8.22
N GLY A 47 -6.32 1.63 7.53
CA GLY A 47 -6.33 0.29 8.13
C GLY A 47 -5.27 0.14 9.21
N LEU A 48 -4.03 0.58 8.95
CA LEU A 48 -2.92 0.54 9.90
C LEU A 48 -3.21 1.40 11.14
N MET A 49 -3.69 2.63 10.93
CA MET A 49 -3.98 3.59 12.02
C MET A 49 -5.17 3.18 12.90
N GLN A 50 -6.10 2.37 12.39
CA GLN A 50 -7.24 1.86 13.17
C GLN A 50 -6.89 0.66 14.06
N ARG A 51 -5.64 0.18 14.03
CA ARG A 51 -5.21 -0.93 14.87
C ARG A 51 -4.78 -0.44 16.25
N HIS A 52 -4.80 -1.34 17.21
CA HIS A 52 -4.32 -1.06 18.58
C HIS A 52 -2.79 -0.92 18.63
N ASP A 53 -2.07 -1.58 17.73
CA ASP A 53 -0.61 -1.58 17.56
C ASP A 53 -0.14 -0.64 16.44
N TRP A 54 -0.93 0.39 16.11
CA TRP A 54 -0.68 1.27 14.97
C TRP A 54 0.71 1.93 14.98
N GLU A 55 1.27 2.25 16.15
CA GLU A 55 2.61 2.85 16.29
C GLU A 55 3.73 1.95 15.75
N GLN A 56 3.53 0.64 15.84
CA GLN A 56 4.45 -0.36 15.27
C GLN A 56 4.05 -0.65 13.82
N ALA A 57 2.75 -0.77 13.55
CA ALA A 57 2.22 -1.10 12.23
C ALA A 57 2.58 -0.05 11.16
N ILE A 58 2.61 1.25 11.53
CA ILE A 58 2.96 2.34 10.62
C ILE A 58 4.44 2.34 10.21
N LYS A 59 5.30 1.61 10.94
CA LYS A 59 6.73 1.49 10.63
C LYS A 59 7.01 0.45 9.55
N ILE A 60 6.02 -0.38 9.18
CA ILE A 60 6.15 -1.32 8.06
C ILE A 60 6.35 -0.51 6.77
N PRO A 61 7.36 -0.84 5.95
CA PRO A 61 7.54 -0.19 4.66
C PRO A 61 6.36 -0.49 3.74
N VAL A 62 5.74 0.57 3.22
CA VAL A 62 4.64 0.50 2.25
C VAL A 62 5.13 0.99 0.89
N GLY A 63 5.11 0.12 -0.11
CA GLY A 63 5.40 0.44 -1.50
C GLY A 63 4.13 0.60 -2.32
N ILE A 64 4.16 1.46 -3.35
CA ILE A 64 3.07 1.61 -4.31
C ILE A 64 3.56 1.27 -5.72
N ILE A 65 2.80 0.43 -6.42
CA ILE A 65 2.96 0.16 -7.85
C ILE A 65 1.74 0.78 -8.54
N PRO A 66 1.94 1.86 -9.33
CA PRO A 66 0.84 2.53 -10.01
C PRO A 66 0.24 1.59 -11.06
N GLY A 67 -1.05 1.28 -10.91
CA GLY A 67 -1.81 0.45 -11.85
C GLY A 67 -3.19 1.01 -12.21
N GLY A 68 -3.49 2.25 -11.78
CA GLY A 68 -4.78 2.91 -11.99
C GLY A 68 -4.72 4.11 -12.94
N SER A 69 -5.87 4.76 -13.15
CA SER A 69 -5.99 6.02 -13.92
C SER A 69 -5.64 7.27 -13.09
N GLY A 70 -5.73 7.19 -11.76
CA GLY A 70 -5.31 8.21 -10.80
C GLY A 70 -3.93 7.88 -10.22
N ASN A 71 -2.88 8.46 -10.81
CA ASN A 71 -1.48 8.21 -10.40
C ASN A 71 -0.79 9.46 -9.83
N GLY A 72 -1.56 10.40 -9.26
CA GLY A 72 -1.00 11.63 -8.69
C GLY A 72 0.07 11.37 -7.64
N ILE A 73 -0.18 10.45 -6.70
CA ILE A 73 0.77 10.08 -5.64
C ILE A 73 2.00 9.37 -6.20
N ALA A 74 1.83 8.40 -7.10
CA ALA A 74 2.97 7.70 -7.70
C ALA A 74 3.85 8.65 -8.51
N HIS A 75 3.24 9.59 -9.25
CA HIS A 75 3.97 10.62 -9.98
C HIS A 75 4.70 11.59 -9.04
N SER A 76 4.09 11.99 -7.92
CA SER A 76 4.74 12.83 -6.91
C SER A 76 5.90 12.12 -6.21
N ILE A 77 5.77 10.81 -5.91
CA ILE A 77 6.84 10.02 -5.30
C ILE A 77 8.01 9.88 -6.27
N ILE A 78 7.75 9.51 -7.53
CA ILE A 78 8.78 9.37 -8.56
C ILE A 78 9.48 10.70 -8.84
N TYR A 79 8.71 11.79 -8.88
CA TYR A 79 9.26 13.15 -8.98
C TYR A 79 10.14 13.50 -7.78
N ALA A 80 9.72 13.15 -6.56
CA ALA A 80 10.48 13.41 -5.34
C ALA A 80 11.76 12.56 -5.24
N THR A 81 11.80 11.37 -5.86
CA THR A 81 13.00 10.52 -5.93
C THR A 81 13.97 10.93 -7.05
N GLY A 82 13.64 11.99 -7.81
CA GLY A 82 14.48 12.48 -8.91
C GLY A 82 14.48 11.57 -10.14
N GLU A 83 13.60 10.58 -10.20
CA GLU A 83 13.47 9.71 -11.36
C GLU A 83 12.45 10.31 -12.34
N GLN A 84 12.83 10.38 -13.62
CA GLN A 84 11.91 10.80 -14.68
C GLN A 84 11.05 9.61 -15.08
N LEU A 85 9.73 9.72 -14.92
CA LEU A 85 8.77 8.80 -15.55
C LEU A 85 8.96 8.85 -17.07
N ARG A 86 9.73 7.91 -17.62
CA ARG A 86 9.71 7.62 -19.05
C ARG A 86 8.38 6.92 -19.36
N ALA A 87 7.32 7.72 -19.54
CA ALA A 87 6.17 7.28 -20.30
C ALA A 87 6.63 7.11 -21.75
N THR A 88 7.10 5.91 -22.07
CA THR A 88 7.36 5.52 -23.46
C THR A 88 6.02 4.96 -23.95
N LEU A 89 5.27 5.80 -24.66
CA LEU A 89 4.21 5.35 -25.56
C LEU A 89 4.84 4.66 -26.78
#